data_AF-A0A0L0FHB7-F1
#
_entry.id   AF-A0A0L0FHB7-F1
#
_cell.length_a   1.000
_cell.length_b   1.000
_cell.length_c   1.000
_cell.angle_alpha   90.00
_cell.angle_beta   90.00
_cell.angle_gamma   90.00
#
_symmetry.space_group_name_H-M   'P 1'
#
loop_
_entity.id
_entity.type
_entity.pdbx_description
1 polymer ?
#
loop_
_entity_poly.entity_id
_entity_poly.type
_entity_poly.pdbx_seq_one_letter_code
_entity_poly.pdbx_strand_id
1 'polypeptide(L)'
;MDHFGGVLGLVDEAGWSKGNIQVVAPLNFADEALSENYMVIGKMGRRAWWQFGNLLPANENASIHAVLSFTQSNFLFAYAEDTLEITKDIVTHTIAGINFEFMLTLSAEAPAEMHTWVENWGLLNTDENAVMSAHNFLTLRGAKARDPVKWTTETIEMPKSIDSYFNTRGHYGHLKHNSKEVYQFYVGWWDGNPAGFQHLPPVERVWLTWVGLRLLSSEANGITTTVTTDGVLKARYLEADCLEQIGYAEESGIRRNFMLTGTQELRHGKKAYPEPDLDESFLFEMPLWMMLQSLEIKIDPTMAEKSNGLSLNLEVKDTNEMFNIIISQAVLISLPVDV
;
A
#
# COMPACT_ATOMS: atom_id res chain seq x y z
N MET A 1 -0.99 -2.22 9.73
CA MET A 1 -1.57 -3.56 10.00
C MET A 1 -0.65 -4.37 10.89
N ASP A 2 0.62 -4.44 10.55
CA ASP A 2 1.74 -4.89 11.38
C ASP A 2 1.81 -4.30 12.79
N HIS A 3 1.30 -3.09 13.02
CA HIS A 3 1.33 -2.45 14.36
C HIS A 3 0.10 -2.70 15.24
N PHE A 4 -1.04 -3.11 14.65
CA PHE A 4 -2.31 -3.27 15.37
C PHE A 4 -3.03 -4.59 15.08
N GLY A 5 -2.72 -5.25 13.98
CA GLY A 5 -3.46 -6.39 13.43
C GLY A 5 -3.43 -7.64 14.30
N GLY A 6 -2.55 -7.71 15.29
CA GLY A 6 -2.49 -8.79 16.27
C GLY A 6 -3.18 -8.47 17.59
N VAL A 7 -3.86 -7.33 17.71
CA VAL A 7 -4.32 -6.77 18.99
C VAL A 7 -5.21 -7.74 19.77
N LEU A 8 -6.17 -8.40 19.12
CA LEU A 8 -7.08 -9.34 19.79
C LEU A 8 -6.38 -10.62 20.28
N GLY A 9 -5.14 -10.89 19.85
CA GLY A 9 -4.33 -11.99 20.36
C GLY A 9 -3.64 -11.72 21.71
N LEU A 10 -3.71 -10.48 22.23
CA LEU A 10 -3.02 -10.10 23.47
C LEU A 10 -3.70 -10.63 24.74
N VAL A 11 -5.03 -10.75 24.73
CA VAL A 11 -5.84 -11.30 25.83
C VAL A 11 -7.00 -12.12 25.26
N ASP A 12 -7.68 -12.90 26.10
CA ASP A 12 -8.92 -13.57 25.71
C ASP A 12 -10.09 -12.58 25.57
N GLU A 13 -11.18 -13.03 24.94
CA GLU A 13 -12.42 -12.25 24.76
C GLU A 13 -12.94 -11.68 26.09
N ALA A 14 -12.89 -12.48 27.16
CA ALA A 14 -13.26 -12.06 28.51
C ALA A 14 -12.36 -10.94 29.06
N GLY A 15 -11.11 -10.85 28.61
CA GLY A 15 -10.18 -9.76 28.91
C GLY A 15 -10.62 -8.45 28.24
N TRP A 16 -10.97 -8.50 26.96
CA TRP A 16 -11.49 -7.35 26.21
C TRP A 16 -12.82 -6.85 26.76
N SER A 17 -13.78 -7.74 27.03
CA SER A 17 -15.12 -7.35 27.51
C SER A 17 -15.15 -6.72 28.91
N LYS A 18 -14.06 -6.83 29.69
CA LYS A 18 -13.97 -6.21 31.03
C LYS A 18 -13.78 -4.70 30.99
N GLY A 19 -13.45 -4.11 29.83
CA GLY A 19 -13.25 -2.66 29.68
C GLY A 19 -12.04 -2.10 30.44
N ASN A 20 -11.11 -2.98 30.86
CA ASN A 20 -9.92 -2.60 31.63
C ASN A 20 -8.67 -2.42 30.75
N ILE A 21 -8.82 -2.50 29.43
CA ILE A 21 -7.73 -2.35 28.46
C ILE A 21 -7.89 -0.99 27.82
N GLN A 22 -6.81 -0.21 27.88
CA GLN A 22 -6.73 1.06 27.19
C GLN A 22 -5.98 0.84 25.87
N VAL A 23 -6.67 1.05 24.76
CA VAL A 23 -6.08 1.17 23.42
C VAL A 23 -5.84 2.66 23.18
N VAL A 24 -4.59 3.03 22.90
CA VAL A 24 -4.17 4.42 22.68
C VAL A 24 -3.71 4.57 21.25
N ALA A 25 -4.27 5.52 20.52
CA ALA A 25 -4.01 5.70 19.10
C ALA A 25 -3.88 7.18 18.72
N PRO A 26 -3.15 7.51 17.64
CA PRO A 26 -3.08 8.89 17.13
C PRO A 26 -4.39 9.33 16.49
N LEU A 27 -4.57 10.65 16.37
CA LEU A 27 -5.68 11.28 15.66
C LEU A 27 -5.90 10.63 14.27
N ASN A 28 -7.16 10.31 13.95
CA ASN A 28 -7.62 9.68 12.70
C ASN A 28 -7.19 8.21 12.51
N PHE A 29 -6.71 7.53 13.55
CA PHE A 29 -6.27 6.15 13.45
C PHE A 29 -7.36 5.22 12.88
N ALA A 30 -8.59 5.29 13.40
CA ALA A 30 -9.70 4.46 12.94
C ALA A 30 -9.98 4.64 11.44
N ASP A 31 -10.11 5.89 10.99
CA ASP A 31 -10.39 6.21 9.58
C ASP A 31 -9.29 5.68 8.65
N GLU A 32 -8.02 5.81 9.04
CA GLU A 32 -6.88 5.43 8.21
C GLU A 32 -6.64 3.90 8.25
N ALA A 33 -6.77 3.27 9.42
CA ALA A 33 -6.67 1.83 9.58
C ALA A 33 -7.77 1.09 8.79
N LEU A 34 -9.00 1.58 8.82
CA LEU A 34 -10.14 0.92 8.16
C LEU A 34 -10.19 1.25 6.67
N SER A 35 -9.96 2.50 6.26
CA SER A 35 -10.02 2.89 4.84
C SER A 35 -8.93 2.24 3.99
N GLU A 36 -7.68 2.22 4.47
CA GLU A 36 -6.55 1.66 3.72
C GLU A 36 -6.71 0.15 3.51
N ASN A 37 -7.21 -0.54 4.54
CA ASN A 37 -7.21 -2.00 4.60
C ASN A 37 -8.55 -2.65 4.21
N TYR A 38 -9.63 -1.89 4.03
CA TYR A 38 -10.89 -2.47 3.55
C TYR A 38 -11.23 -2.06 2.11
N MET A 39 -11.01 -0.80 1.75
CA MET A 39 -11.49 -0.25 0.47
C MET A 39 -10.70 -0.76 -0.73
N VAL A 40 -9.41 -1.04 -0.56
CA VAL A 40 -8.49 -1.36 -1.68
C VAL A 40 -7.68 -2.64 -1.46
N ILE A 41 -8.04 -3.45 -0.46
CA ILE A 41 -7.23 -4.60 -0.02
C ILE A 41 -6.93 -5.61 -1.11
N GLY A 42 -7.84 -5.93 -2.02
CA GLY A 42 -7.55 -6.91 -3.07
C GLY A 42 -6.41 -6.49 -4.01
N LYS A 43 -6.38 -5.20 -4.40
CA LYS A 43 -5.31 -4.66 -5.26
C LYS A 43 -4.01 -4.44 -4.48
N MET A 44 -4.13 -3.93 -3.26
CA MET A 44 -3.00 -3.65 -2.38
C MET A 44 -2.32 -4.94 -1.90
N GLY A 45 -3.10 -5.89 -1.39
CA GLY A 45 -2.67 -7.20 -0.93
C GLY A 45 -1.92 -7.96 -2.03
N ARG A 46 -2.48 -8.04 -3.24
CA ARG A 46 -1.77 -8.64 -4.38
C ARG A 46 -0.39 -8.02 -4.64
N ARG A 47 -0.23 -6.70 -4.49
CA ARG A 47 1.09 -6.04 -4.64
C ARG A 47 1.98 -6.25 -3.41
N ALA A 48 1.43 -6.33 -2.21
CA ALA A 48 2.15 -6.64 -0.98
C ALA A 48 2.83 -8.02 -1.08
N TRP A 49 2.16 -9.03 -1.64
CA TRP A 49 2.77 -10.34 -1.88
C TRP A 49 4.04 -10.28 -2.75
N TRP A 50 4.14 -9.32 -3.67
CA TRP A 50 5.38 -9.09 -4.43
C TRP A 50 6.41 -8.32 -3.61
N GLN A 51 6.00 -7.28 -2.90
CA GLN A 51 6.88 -6.45 -2.06
C GLN A 51 7.59 -7.28 -0.99
N PHE A 52 6.86 -8.16 -0.31
CA PHE A 52 7.38 -8.97 0.79
C PHE A 52 7.88 -10.35 0.35
N GLY A 53 7.69 -10.71 -0.93
CA GLY A 53 8.25 -11.94 -1.50
C GLY A 53 7.66 -13.23 -0.91
N ASN A 54 6.45 -13.20 -0.36
CA ASN A 54 5.84 -14.30 0.39
C ASN A 54 5.72 -15.63 -0.39
N LEU A 55 5.73 -15.61 -1.73
CA LEU A 55 5.70 -16.82 -2.57
C LEU A 55 7.06 -17.25 -3.13
N LEU A 56 8.11 -16.50 -2.80
CA LEU A 56 9.49 -16.84 -3.13
C LEU A 56 10.05 -17.77 -2.05
N PRO A 57 10.87 -18.76 -2.42
CA PRO A 57 11.62 -19.51 -1.42
C PRO A 57 12.63 -18.60 -0.71
N ALA A 58 12.94 -18.91 0.55
CA ALA A 58 13.98 -18.20 1.30
C ALA A 58 15.36 -18.78 0.96
N ASN A 59 16.12 -18.11 0.09
CA ASN A 59 17.49 -18.46 -0.28
C ASN A 59 18.19 -17.30 -1.03
N GLU A 60 19.49 -17.47 -1.28
CA GLU A 60 20.37 -16.48 -1.92
C GLU A 60 19.96 -16.09 -3.36
N ASN A 61 19.19 -16.94 -4.04
CA ASN A 61 18.71 -16.72 -5.40
C ASN A 61 17.28 -16.16 -5.45
N ALA A 62 16.65 -15.95 -4.28
CA ALA A 62 15.25 -15.56 -4.13
C ALA A 62 15.08 -14.52 -3.00
N SER A 63 14.03 -14.64 -2.17
CA SER A 63 13.81 -13.74 -1.04
C SER A 63 14.84 -13.99 0.06
N ILE A 64 15.42 -12.91 0.60
CA ILE A 64 16.37 -12.96 1.72
C ILE A 64 15.73 -12.31 2.96
N HIS A 65 15.15 -11.12 2.79
CA HIS A 65 14.36 -10.41 3.80
C HIS A 65 13.57 -9.24 3.15
N ALA A 66 12.65 -8.63 3.89
CA ALA A 66 11.98 -7.37 3.56
C ALA A 66 12.51 -6.16 4.36
N VAL A 67 13.65 -6.33 5.03
CA VAL A 67 14.45 -5.30 5.74
C VAL A 67 13.89 -4.99 7.12
N LEU A 68 12.74 -4.33 7.18
CA LEU A 68 12.06 -4.06 8.47
C LEU A 68 11.43 -5.34 9.04
N SER A 69 11.30 -6.36 8.21
CA SER A 69 10.93 -7.72 8.58
C SER A 69 11.61 -8.75 7.68
N PHE A 70 11.52 -10.03 8.03
CA PHE A 70 11.94 -11.11 7.12
C PHE A 70 10.93 -11.33 6.00
N THR A 71 9.64 -11.34 6.34
CA THR A 71 8.49 -11.47 5.44
C THR A 71 7.25 -10.98 6.19
N GLN A 72 6.15 -10.75 5.47
CA GLN A 72 4.84 -10.58 6.09
C GLN A 72 4.31 -11.95 6.56
N SER A 73 3.68 -11.97 7.73
CA SER A 73 3.02 -13.16 8.26
C SER A 73 1.65 -13.39 7.63
N ASN A 74 1.25 -14.65 7.47
CA ASN A 74 -0.08 -15.04 6.99
C ASN A 74 -1.00 -15.36 8.18
N PHE A 75 -1.32 -14.36 9.01
CA PHE A 75 -2.23 -14.51 10.15
C PHE A 75 -3.56 -13.78 9.91
N LEU A 76 -4.56 -14.15 10.71
CA LEU A 76 -5.78 -13.38 10.90
C LEU A 76 -5.43 -12.02 11.46
N PHE A 77 -5.79 -10.96 10.75
CA PHE A 77 -5.64 -9.60 11.24
C PHE A 77 -6.93 -9.14 11.90
N ALA A 78 -6.82 -8.56 13.09
CA ALA A 78 -7.94 -8.02 13.85
C ALA A 78 -7.74 -6.53 14.16
N TYR A 79 -8.84 -5.87 14.51
CA TYR A 79 -8.87 -4.46 14.89
C TYR A 79 -9.51 -4.33 16.28
N ALA A 80 -9.13 -3.29 17.01
CA ALA A 80 -9.75 -2.90 18.27
C ALA A 80 -9.88 -1.37 18.29
N GLU A 81 -11.06 -0.87 18.66
CA GLU A 81 -11.32 0.56 18.79
C GLU A 81 -10.38 1.20 19.81
N ASP A 82 -9.91 2.42 19.51
CA ASP A 82 -9.12 3.19 20.44
C ASP A 82 -9.98 3.78 21.56
N THR A 83 -9.57 3.53 22.80
CA THR A 83 -10.22 4.06 24.01
C THR A 83 -9.67 5.43 24.42
N LEU A 84 -8.54 5.83 23.82
CA LEU A 84 -7.89 7.12 24.01
C LEU A 84 -7.25 7.55 22.70
N GLU A 85 -7.87 8.51 22.03
CA GLU A 85 -7.32 9.19 20.87
C GLU A 85 -6.43 10.37 21.31
N ILE A 86 -5.20 10.42 20.77
CA ILE A 86 -4.30 11.55 20.95
C ILE A 86 -4.62 12.61 19.90
N THR A 87 -5.19 13.74 20.34
CA THR A 87 -5.73 14.78 19.44
C THR A 87 -4.93 16.09 19.42
N LYS A 88 -3.91 16.22 20.30
CA LYS A 88 -3.06 17.42 20.39
C LYS A 88 -1.66 17.09 19.92
N ASP A 89 -1.01 18.07 19.29
CA ASP A 89 0.37 17.95 18.77
C ASP A 89 1.34 17.37 19.79
N ILE A 90 1.26 17.81 21.05
CA ILE A 90 1.99 17.26 22.18
C ILE A 90 1.07 17.18 23.39
N VAL A 91 0.99 16.01 24.04
CA VAL A 91 0.20 15.81 25.26
C VAL A 91 0.77 14.70 26.12
N THR A 92 0.70 14.87 27.44
CA THR A 92 1.07 13.84 28.40
C THR A 92 -0.16 13.14 28.93
N HIS A 93 -0.14 11.80 28.93
CA HIS A 93 -1.11 10.97 29.64
C HIS A 93 -0.40 10.02 30.60
N THR A 94 -1.02 9.78 31.76
CA THR A 94 -0.56 8.76 32.70
C THR A 94 -1.30 7.45 32.42
N ILE A 95 -0.57 6.42 31.99
CA ILE A 95 -1.11 5.10 31.67
C ILE A 95 -0.41 4.07 32.56
N ALA A 96 -1.18 3.29 33.32
CA ALA A 96 -0.66 2.33 34.29
C ALA A 96 0.39 2.92 35.27
N GLY A 97 0.26 4.20 35.63
CA GLY A 97 1.18 4.91 36.53
C GLY A 97 2.47 5.44 35.86
N ILE A 98 2.60 5.31 34.54
CA ILE A 98 3.73 5.81 33.76
C ILE A 98 3.27 7.04 32.97
N ASN A 99 4.06 8.11 32.99
CA ASN A 99 3.80 9.30 32.19
C ASN A 99 4.38 9.12 30.80
N PHE A 100 3.49 9.06 29.80
CA PHE A 100 3.83 9.04 28.40
C PHE A 100 3.53 10.42 27.81
N GLU A 101 4.54 11.05 27.23
CA GLU A 101 4.36 12.23 26.38
C GLU A 101 4.25 11.75 24.93
N PHE A 102 3.10 12.02 24.32
CA PHE A 102 2.82 11.71 22.92
C PHE A 102 3.05 12.96 22.08
N MET A 103 3.66 12.77 20.91
CA MET A 103 3.82 13.81 19.89
C MET A 103 3.21 13.32 18.59
N LEU A 104 2.16 13.98 18.09
CA LEU A 104 1.57 13.64 16.81
C LEU A 104 2.57 13.91 15.67
N THR A 105 2.64 12.96 14.75
CA THR A 105 3.49 13.01 13.54
C THR A 105 2.67 12.64 12.31
N LEU A 106 1.48 13.23 12.20
CA LEU A 106 0.52 12.91 11.14
C LEU A 106 1.15 13.05 9.74
N SER A 107 0.77 12.15 8.84
CA SER A 107 1.28 12.11 7.45
C SER A 107 2.79 11.95 7.30
N ALA A 108 3.47 11.44 8.34
CA ALA A 108 4.87 11.03 8.27
C ALA A 108 4.97 9.62 7.66
N GLU A 109 5.25 8.57 8.43
CA GLU A 109 5.19 7.18 7.95
C GLU A 109 3.73 6.79 7.61
N ALA A 110 2.83 6.81 8.60
CA ALA A 110 1.40 6.64 8.34
C ALA A 110 0.66 7.99 8.31
N PRO A 111 -0.53 8.04 7.70
CA PRO A 111 -1.42 9.19 7.83
C PRO A 111 -1.75 9.55 9.29
N ALA A 112 -1.92 8.53 10.14
CA ALA A 112 -2.14 8.65 11.58
C ALA A 112 -0.97 7.98 12.33
N GLU A 113 -0.11 8.80 12.96
CA GLU A 113 1.15 8.36 13.56
C GLU A 113 1.50 9.26 14.77
N MET A 114 2.25 8.74 15.74
CA MET A 114 2.78 9.51 16.85
C MET A 114 4.10 8.95 17.41
N HIS A 115 4.95 9.82 17.93
CA HIS A 115 6.08 9.43 18.78
C HIS A 115 5.66 9.36 20.25
N THR A 116 6.41 8.60 21.04
CA THR A 116 6.20 8.49 22.49
C THR A 116 7.51 8.71 23.26
N TRP A 117 7.48 9.59 24.25
CA TRP A 117 8.59 9.87 25.16
C TRP A 117 8.24 9.48 26.60
N VAL A 118 9.19 8.84 27.29
CA VAL A 118 9.10 8.53 28.72
C VAL A 118 10.31 9.11 29.44
N GLU A 119 10.13 10.28 30.03
CA GLU A 119 11.18 11.08 30.70
C GLU A 119 11.97 10.27 31.73
N ASN A 120 11.27 9.57 32.63
CA ASN A 120 11.91 8.82 33.72
C ASN A 120 12.79 7.66 33.22
N TRP A 121 12.65 7.26 31.96
CA TRP A 121 13.45 6.21 31.33
C TRP A 121 14.49 6.78 30.36
N GLY A 122 14.39 8.07 30.00
CA GLY A 122 15.17 8.64 28.91
C GLY A 122 14.90 7.93 27.57
N LEU A 123 13.68 7.44 27.36
CA LEU A 123 13.31 6.61 26.22
C LEU A 123 12.43 7.37 25.23
N LEU A 124 12.90 7.49 23.99
CA LEU A 124 12.13 7.96 22.84
C LEU A 124 11.80 6.78 21.95
N ASN A 125 10.51 6.51 21.78
CA ASN A 125 10.00 5.66 20.71
C ASN A 125 9.59 6.58 19.54
N THR A 126 10.28 6.43 18.41
CA THR A 126 10.03 7.17 17.18
C THR A 126 9.05 6.46 16.25
N ASP A 127 8.38 5.41 16.74
CA ASP A 127 7.55 4.52 15.93
C ASP A 127 8.33 4.09 14.68
N GLU A 128 7.75 4.20 13.48
CA GLU A 128 8.40 3.83 12.23
C GLU A 128 9.00 5.04 11.45
N ASN A 129 8.95 6.25 12.02
CA ASN A 129 9.53 7.45 11.42
C ASN A 129 11.07 7.47 11.40
N ALA A 130 11.72 6.76 12.32
CA ALA A 130 13.18 6.67 12.39
C ALA A 130 13.65 5.23 12.61
N VAL A 131 13.82 4.51 11.50
CA VAL A 131 14.32 3.13 11.48
C VAL A 131 15.77 3.06 10.96
N MET A 132 16.36 1.86 10.98
CA MET A 132 17.72 1.62 10.49
C MET A 132 17.80 1.46 8.96
N SER A 133 17.04 2.27 8.22
CA SER A 133 16.99 2.33 6.76
C SER A 133 16.32 3.62 6.32
N ALA A 134 16.60 4.11 5.10
CA ALA A 134 15.69 5.03 4.44
C ALA A 134 14.31 4.35 4.28
N HIS A 135 13.25 5.07 4.66
CA HIS A 135 11.88 4.59 4.59
C HIS A 135 11.23 4.91 3.23
N ASN A 136 10.12 4.25 2.89
CA ASN A 136 9.32 4.59 1.73
C ASN A 136 8.64 5.96 1.93
N PHE A 137 8.54 6.73 0.85
CA PHE A 137 7.55 7.81 0.77
C PHE A 137 6.19 7.23 0.27
N LEU A 138 6.24 6.30 -0.68
CA LEU A 138 5.10 5.55 -1.22
C LEU A 138 5.54 4.12 -1.18
N THR A 139 4.74 3.27 -0.56
CA THR A 139 5.06 1.86 -0.49
C THR A 139 4.75 1.16 -1.83
N LEU A 140 5.55 0.17 -2.22
CA LEU A 140 5.36 -0.55 -3.50
C LEU A 140 4.01 -1.30 -3.55
N ARG A 141 3.46 -1.68 -2.39
CA ARG A 141 2.11 -2.26 -2.23
C ARG A 141 1.00 -1.28 -2.61
N GLY A 142 1.30 0.03 -2.63
CA GLY A 142 0.36 1.12 -2.85
C GLY A 142 -0.25 1.61 -1.53
N ALA A 143 -0.21 2.93 -1.32
CA ALA A 143 -0.87 3.67 -0.25
C ALA A 143 -1.11 5.12 -0.74
N LYS A 144 -1.64 5.99 0.13
CA LYS A 144 -1.60 7.45 -0.10
C LYS A 144 -0.13 7.90 -0.18
N ALA A 145 0.19 8.85 -1.06
CA ALA A 145 1.53 9.44 -1.13
C ALA A 145 1.79 10.26 0.14
N ARG A 146 3.03 10.24 0.65
CA ARG A 146 3.48 11.04 1.81
C ARG A 146 3.92 12.44 1.32
N ASP A 147 4.15 13.41 2.22
CA ASP A 147 4.61 14.77 1.86
C ASP A 147 6.14 14.80 1.65
N PRO A 148 6.65 14.99 0.41
CA PRO A 148 8.08 14.91 0.21
C PRO A 148 8.59 16.13 -0.56
N VAL A 149 9.43 16.96 0.04
CA VAL A 149 9.91 18.21 -0.59
C VAL A 149 11.27 18.03 -1.30
N LYS A 150 11.22 18.13 -2.64
CA LYS A 150 12.24 18.52 -3.69
C LYS A 150 12.39 17.57 -4.89
N TRP A 151 12.57 18.23 -6.05
CA TRP A 151 12.53 17.78 -7.45
C TRP A 151 13.34 16.51 -7.78
N THR A 152 12.78 15.74 -8.72
CA THR A 152 13.06 14.32 -8.99
C THR A 152 13.87 14.14 -10.26
N THR A 153 14.90 13.29 -10.21
CA THR A 153 15.64 12.86 -11.40
C THR A 153 16.22 11.47 -11.15
N GLU A 154 16.38 10.66 -12.20
CA GLU A 154 17.15 9.39 -12.16
C GLU A 154 18.62 9.58 -11.74
N THR A 155 19.07 10.84 -11.66
CA THR A 155 20.42 11.29 -11.32
C THR A 155 20.56 11.77 -9.89
N ILE A 156 19.50 11.71 -9.06
CA ILE A 156 19.61 12.11 -7.66
C ILE A 156 20.38 11.03 -6.87
N GLU A 157 21.40 11.48 -6.14
CA GLU A 157 22.21 10.65 -5.26
C GLU A 157 22.15 11.21 -3.83
N MET A 158 22.30 10.35 -2.84
CA MET A 158 22.43 10.80 -1.45
C MET A 158 23.71 11.64 -1.32
N PRO A 159 23.68 12.78 -0.61
CA PRO A 159 24.89 13.51 -0.28
C PRO A 159 25.91 12.60 0.41
N LYS A 160 27.19 12.69 0.01
CA LYS A 160 28.27 11.86 0.57
C LYS A 160 28.38 11.92 2.10
N SER A 161 27.94 13.03 2.71
CA SER A 161 27.94 13.22 4.16
C SER A 161 26.98 12.29 4.89
N ILE A 162 25.94 11.78 4.23
CA ILE A 162 24.98 10.84 4.82
C ILE A 162 25.10 9.45 4.20
N ASP A 163 25.45 9.33 2.91
CA ASP A 163 25.45 8.06 2.17
C ASP A 163 26.33 6.95 2.78
N SER A 164 27.35 7.31 3.56
CA SER A 164 28.21 6.35 4.26
C SER A 164 27.58 5.69 5.48
N TYR A 165 26.46 6.22 5.99
CA TYR A 165 25.79 5.65 7.16
C TYR A 165 24.77 4.59 6.74
N PHE A 166 24.94 3.38 7.27
CA PHE A 166 24.09 2.23 6.95
C PHE A 166 22.59 2.51 7.15
N ASN A 167 22.21 3.22 8.21
CA ASN A 167 20.81 3.55 8.50
C ASN A 167 20.17 4.57 7.54
N THR A 168 20.95 5.17 6.63
CA THR A 168 20.43 6.10 5.61
C THR A 168 20.36 5.47 4.22
N ARG A 169 20.84 4.22 4.09
CA ARG A 169 20.82 3.45 2.84
C ARG A 169 19.40 3.05 2.48
N GLY A 170 19.18 2.88 1.18
CA GLY A 170 17.87 2.56 0.61
C GLY A 170 17.47 1.10 0.74
N HIS A 171 17.62 0.48 1.91
CA HIS A 171 17.33 -0.94 2.11
C HIS A 171 15.82 -1.25 2.04
N TYR A 172 14.99 -0.38 2.62
CA TYR A 172 13.53 -0.45 2.51
C TYR A 172 13.03 0.48 1.41
N GLY A 173 12.80 1.76 1.74
CA GLY A 173 12.56 2.79 0.73
C GLY A 173 13.83 3.17 -0.01
N HIS A 174 13.69 3.66 -1.23
CA HIS A 174 14.83 3.89 -2.11
C HIS A 174 14.75 5.28 -2.72
N LEU A 175 15.85 6.05 -2.68
CA LEU A 175 15.88 7.44 -3.11
C LEU A 175 15.26 7.67 -4.50
N LYS A 176 15.56 6.82 -5.47
CA LYS A 176 14.97 6.91 -6.82
C LYS A 176 13.45 6.77 -6.81
N HIS A 177 12.91 5.82 -6.05
CA HIS A 177 11.47 5.61 -5.93
C HIS A 177 10.81 6.77 -5.19
N ASN A 178 11.34 7.11 -4.02
CA ASN A 178 10.88 8.20 -3.18
C ASN A 178 10.91 9.54 -3.91
N SER A 179 11.94 9.78 -4.74
CA SER A 179 11.99 10.99 -5.54
C SER A 179 10.80 11.03 -6.48
N LYS A 180 10.57 10.04 -7.36
CA LYS A 180 9.43 10.03 -8.30
C LYS A 180 8.08 10.34 -7.67
N GLU A 181 7.87 9.93 -6.43
CA GLU A 181 6.65 10.26 -5.72
C GLU A 181 6.54 11.74 -5.33
N VAL A 182 7.61 12.41 -4.91
CA VAL A 182 7.62 13.88 -4.74
C VAL A 182 7.00 14.55 -5.97
N TYR A 183 7.44 14.11 -7.14
CA TYR A 183 6.89 14.62 -8.40
C TYR A 183 5.42 14.25 -8.53
N GLN A 184 5.06 12.99 -8.31
CA GLN A 184 3.66 12.55 -8.38
C GLN A 184 2.73 13.33 -7.42
N PHE A 185 3.20 13.66 -6.22
CA PHE A 185 2.45 14.42 -5.21
C PHE A 185 2.19 15.84 -5.70
N TYR A 186 3.22 16.55 -6.18
CA TYR A 186 3.08 17.95 -6.56
C TYR A 186 2.48 18.18 -7.95
N VAL A 187 2.78 17.31 -8.91
CA VAL A 187 2.45 17.55 -10.32
C VAL A 187 1.69 16.40 -10.98
N GLY A 188 1.39 15.34 -10.24
CA GLY A 188 0.63 14.20 -10.71
C GLY A 188 1.46 13.20 -11.51
N TRP A 189 0.78 12.24 -12.12
CA TRP A 189 1.40 11.11 -12.82
C TRP A 189 2.02 11.49 -14.18
N TRP A 190 1.61 12.62 -14.77
CA TRP A 190 1.98 13.00 -16.13
C TRP A 190 3.25 13.84 -16.15
N ASP A 191 4.17 13.49 -17.05
CA ASP A 191 5.47 14.14 -17.21
C ASP A 191 5.42 15.43 -18.05
N GLY A 192 4.23 15.82 -18.54
CA GLY A 192 4.05 16.98 -19.42
C GLY A 192 4.35 16.70 -20.90
N ASN A 193 4.80 15.49 -21.27
CA ASN A 193 5.02 15.11 -22.66
C ASN A 193 3.73 14.52 -23.25
N PRO A 194 3.14 15.12 -24.31
CA PRO A 194 1.92 14.60 -24.93
C PRO A 194 2.03 13.14 -25.41
N ALA A 195 3.23 12.68 -25.77
CA ALA A 195 3.46 11.29 -26.17
C ALA A 195 3.21 10.28 -25.03
N GLY A 196 3.35 10.73 -23.78
CA GLY A 196 3.08 9.94 -22.57
C GLY A 196 1.66 10.10 -22.03
N PHE A 197 0.85 11.03 -22.56
CA PHE A 197 -0.43 11.38 -21.97
C PHE A 197 -1.50 10.29 -22.16
N GLN A 198 -1.58 9.71 -23.35
CA GLN A 198 -2.55 8.64 -23.63
C GLN A 198 -1.82 7.42 -24.14
N HIS A 199 -1.26 6.67 -23.20
CA HIS A 199 -0.69 5.37 -23.51
C HIS A 199 -1.80 4.39 -23.93
N LEU A 200 -1.57 3.68 -25.04
CA LEU A 200 -2.38 2.51 -25.34
C LEU A 200 -2.25 1.46 -24.22
N PRO A 201 -3.27 0.61 -24.02
CA PRO A 201 -3.16 -0.55 -23.15
C PRO A 201 -1.86 -1.33 -23.43
N PRO A 202 -1.19 -1.91 -22.41
CA PRO A 202 0.11 -2.58 -22.57
C PRO A 202 0.15 -3.59 -23.73
N VAL A 203 -0.92 -4.35 -23.94
CA VAL A 203 -1.04 -5.32 -25.03
C VAL A 203 -0.93 -4.65 -26.40
N GLU A 204 -1.60 -3.52 -26.60
CA GLU A 204 -1.59 -2.76 -27.86
C GLU A 204 -0.25 -2.05 -28.09
N ARG A 205 0.41 -1.58 -27.03
CA ARG A 205 1.76 -1.00 -27.12
C ARG A 205 2.81 -1.99 -27.62
N VAL A 206 2.73 -3.25 -27.20
CA VAL A 206 3.63 -4.31 -27.70
C VAL A 206 3.47 -4.46 -29.20
N TRP A 207 2.23 -4.51 -29.71
CA TRP A 207 1.96 -4.59 -31.15
C TRP A 207 2.54 -3.40 -31.93
N LEU A 208 2.34 -2.16 -31.47
CA LEU A 208 2.88 -0.98 -32.16
C LEU A 208 4.40 -0.89 -32.10
N THR A 209 5.02 -1.21 -30.96
CA THR A 209 6.48 -1.24 -30.82
C THR A 209 7.07 -2.28 -31.78
N TRP A 210 6.41 -3.42 -31.92
CA TRP A 210 6.79 -4.49 -32.84
C TRP A 210 6.62 -4.08 -34.31
N VAL A 211 5.55 -3.35 -34.65
CA VAL A 211 5.36 -2.76 -35.99
C VAL A 211 6.38 -1.64 -36.27
N GLY A 212 6.74 -0.83 -35.28
CA GLY A 212 7.79 0.18 -35.39
C GLY A 212 9.16 -0.45 -35.65
N LEU A 213 9.51 -1.49 -34.89
CA LEU A 213 10.69 -2.33 -35.13
C LEU A 213 10.66 -2.96 -36.53
N ARG A 214 9.50 -3.44 -37.00
CA ARG A 214 9.31 -3.96 -38.37
C ARG A 214 9.64 -2.92 -39.44
N LEU A 215 9.15 -1.68 -39.28
CA LEU A 215 9.38 -0.58 -40.23
C LEU A 215 10.84 -0.09 -40.24
N LEU A 216 11.53 -0.18 -39.10
CA LEU A 216 12.96 0.14 -38.99
C LEU A 216 13.85 -1.04 -39.45
N SER A 217 13.38 -2.29 -39.30
CA SER A 217 14.10 -3.51 -39.70
C SER A 217 13.99 -3.86 -41.18
N SER A 218 13.25 -3.10 -42.00
CA SER A 218 13.35 -3.22 -43.45
C SER A 218 14.76 -2.87 -43.97
N GLU A 219 15.61 -2.27 -43.13
CA GLU A 219 17.06 -2.12 -43.34
C GLU A 219 17.92 -3.26 -42.71
N ALA A 220 17.33 -4.13 -41.90
CA ALA A 220 18.02 -5.24 -41.21
C ALA A 220 17.51 -6.60 -41.70
N ASN A 221 18.22 -7.16 -42.69
CA ASN A 221 17.98 -8.51 -43.22
C ASN A 221 17.83 -9.57 -42.12
N GLY A 222 16.62 -10.11 -41.94
CA GLY A 222 16.43 -11.43 -41.31
C GLY A 222 15.46 -11.55 -40.14
N ILE A 223 14.74 -10.49 -39.74
CA ILE A 223 13.72 -10.64 -38.67
C ILE A 223 12.44 -11.27 -39.26
N THR A 224 12.21 -12.55 -38.97
CA THR A 224 10.98 -13.27 -39.34
C THR A 224 9.73 -12.65 -38.70
N THR A 225 8.69 -12.51 -39.52
CA THR A 225 7.53 -11.63 -39.36
C THR A 225 6.31 -12.25 -38.65
N THR A 226 6.50 -13.32 -37.88
CA THR A 226 5.39 -13.97 -37.17
C THR A 226 5.61 -13.91 -35.67
N VAL A 227 4.66 -13.33 -34.94
CA VAL A 227 4.56 -13.53 -33.48
C VAL A 227 4.18 -15.00 -33.26
N THR A 228 5.19 -15.85 -33.18
CA THR A 228 5.00 -17.24 -32.80
C THR A 228 4.87 -17.31 -31.29
N THR A 229 4.14 -18.32 -30.81
CA THR A 229 4.09 -18.65 -29.38
C THR A 229 5.50 -18.78 -28.80
N ASP A 230 6.44 -19.33 -29.58
CA ASP A 230 7.85 -19.46 -29.22
C ASP A 230 8.57 -18.12 -29.07
N GLY A 231 8.29 -17.15 -29.95
CA GLY A 231 8.86 -15.80 -29.88
C GLY A 231 8.41 -15.04 -28.64
N VAL A 232 7.12 -15.13 -28.31
CA VAL A 232 6.56 -14.55 -27.08
C VAL A 232 7.16 -15.22 -25.84
N LEU A 233 7.31 -16.54 -25.87
CA LEU A 233 7.92 -17.29 -24.76
C LEU A 233 9.38 -16.86 -24.55
N LYS A 234 10.17 -16.73 -25.63
CA LYS A 234 11.56 -16.26 -25.55
C LYS A 234 11.67 -14.83 -24.99
N ALA A 235 10.81 -13.92 -25.44
CA ALA A 235 10.80 -12.55 -24.92
C ALA A 235 10.46 -12.52 -23.42
N ARG A 236 9.48 -13.33 -23.00
CA ARG A 236 9.08 -13.48 -21.59
C ARG A 236 10.22 -14.01 -20.71
N TYR A 237 10.98 -15.01 -21.18
CA TYR A 237 12.15 -15.52 -20.46
C TYR A 237 13.30 -14.50 -20.42
N LEU A 238 13.55 -13.76 -21.52
CA LEU A 238 14.56 -12.72 -21.55
C LEU A 238 14.25 -11.58 -20.57
N GLU A 239 12.98 -11.17 -20.49
CA GLU A 239 12.52 -10.20 -19.49
C GLU A 239 12.73 -10.74 -18.07
N ALA A 240 12.44 -12.02 -17.84
CA ALA A 240 12.67 -12.67 -16.56
C ALA A 240 14.17 -12.65 -16.18
N ASP A 241 15.06 -12.97 -17.10
CA ASP A 241 16.51 -12.95 -16.86
C ASP A 241 17.01 -11.54 -16.53
N CYS A 242 16.50 -10.51 -17.23
CA CYS A 242 16.82 -9.12 -16.94
C CYS A 242 16.32 -8.71 -15.53
N LEU A 243 15.08 -9.02 -15.18
CA LEU A 243 14.52 -8.71 -13.86
C LEU A 243 15.27 -9.46 -12.75
N GLU A 244 15.69 -10.70 -13.00
CA GLU A 244 16.48 -11.49 -12.05
C GLU A 244 17.82 -10.82 -11.74
N GLN A 245 18.55 -10.42 -12.77
CA GLN A 245 19.83 -9.73 -12.60
C GLN A 245 19.66 -8.37 -11.91
N ILE A 246 18.59 -7.62 -12.24
CA ILE A 246 18.25 -6.39 -11.51
C ILE A 246 18.00 -6.73 -10.03
N GLY A 247 17.16 -7.73 -9.73
CA GLY A 247 16.87 -8.16 -8.37
C GLY A 247 18.11 -8.61 -7.59
N TYR A 248 19.11 -9.21 -8.25
CA TYR A 248 20.38 -9.57 -7.63
C TYR A 248 21.27 -8.36 -7.32
N ALA A 249 21.18 -7.30 -8.11
CA ALA A 249 21.92 -6.06 -7.89
C ALA A 249 21.21 -5.08 -6.94
N GLU A 250 19.93 -5.31 -6.61
CA GLU A 250 19.16 -4.43 -5.72
C GLU A 250 19.63 -4.54 -4.26
N GLU A 251 19.99 -3.40 -3.68
CA GLU A 251 20.26 -3.26 -2.23
C GLU A 251 18.95 -3.21 -1.42
N SER A 252 17.84 -2.83 -2.05
CA SER A 252 16.52 -2.79 -1.41
C SER A 252 15.89 -4.18 -1.38
N GLY A 253 15.62 -4.71 -0.18
CA GLY A 253 15.02 -6.04 -0.01
C GLY A 253 13.64 -6.11 -0.66
N ILE A 254 12.83 -5.07 -0.52
CA ILE A 254 11.49 -5.03 -1.11
C ILE A 254 11.51 -4.89 -2.64
N ARG A 255 12.48 -4.17 -3.21
CA ARG A 255 12.62 -4.08 -4.68
C ARG A 255 13.14 -5.39 -5.24
N ARG A 256 14.11 -6.02 -4.58
CA ARG A 256 14.58 -7.38 -4.90
C ARG A 256 13.41 -8.36 -4.96
N ASN A 257 12.60 -8.42 -3.90
CA ASN A 257 11.43 -9.31 -3.86
C ASN A 257 10.44 -9.02 -4.99
N PHE A 258 10.21 -7.75 -5.31
CA PHE A 258 9.33 -7.34 -6.40
C PHE A 258 9.83 -7.87 -7.77
N MET A 259 11.12 -7.69 -8.06
CA MET A 259 11.72 -8.13 -9.33
C MET A 259 11.77 -9.66 -9.44
N LEU A 260 12.14 -10.36 -8.35
CA LEU A 260 12.25 -11.81 -8.34
C LEU A 260 10.87 -12.49 -8.36
N THR A 261 9.84 -11.88 -7.77
CA THR A 261 8.47 -12.37 -7.91
C THR A 261 7.97 -12.20 -9.34
N GLY A 262 8.23 -11.05 -9.97
CA GLY A 262 7.95 -10.84 -11.39
C GLY A 262 8.67 -11.83 -12.31
N THR A 263 9.94 -12.12 -12.02
CA THR A 263 10.73 -13.16 -12.69
C THR A 263 10.06 -14.53 -12.59
N GLN A 264 9.65 -14.94 -11.39
CA GLN A 264 9.00 -16.21 -11.15
C GLN A 264 7.67 -16.32 -11.92
N GLU A 265 6.87 -15.26 -11.94
CA GLU A 265 5.63 -15.22 -12.71
C GLU A 265 5.89 -15.25 -14.23
N LEU A 266 6.92 -14.57 -14.71
CA LEU A 266 7.32 -14.63 -16.12
C LEU A 266 7.80 -16.03 -16.51
N ARG A 267 8.44 -16.79 -15.63
CA ARG A 267 8.89 -18.15 -15.99
C ARG A 267 7.80 -19.22 -15.85
N HIS A 268 6.95 -19.10 -14.83
CA HIS A 268 6.07 -20.20 -14.42
C HIS A 268 4.58 -19.86 -14.40
N GLY A 269 4.23 -18.60 -14.68
CA GLY A 269 2.86 -18.11 -14.56
C GLY A 269 2.54 -17.66 -13.14
N LYS A 270 1.39 -16.99 -13.02
CA LYS A 270 0.90 -16.48 -11.74
C LYS A 270 0.57 -17.62 -10.79
N LYS A 271 1.01 -17.51 -9.54
CA LYS A 271 0.54 -18.37 -8.46
C LYS A 271 -0.79 -17.83 -7.91
N ALA A 272 -1.48 -18.65 -7.13
CA ALA A 272 -2.60 -18.17 -6.31
C ALA A 272 -2.05 -17.28 -5.20
N TYR A 273 -2.67 -16.12 -5.01
CA TYR A 273 -2.36 -15.17 -3.95
C TYR A 273 -3.56 -15.18 -3.00
N PRO A 274 -3.44 -15.80 -1.82
CA PRO A 274 -4.47 -15.69 -0.80
C PRO A 274 -4.70 -14.21 -0.46
N GLU A 275 -5.96 -13.80 -0.37
CA GLU A 275 -6.28 -12.51 0.23
C GLU A 275 -5.92 -12.55 1.73
N PRO A 276 -5.53 -11.43 2.33
CA PRO A 276 -5.35 -11.36 3.77
C PRO A 276 -6.64 -11.74 4.49
N ASP A 277 -6.51 -12.50 5.57
CA ASP A 277 -7.64 -12.90 6.41
C ASP A 277 -7.93 -11.77 7.40
N LEU A 278 -9.10 -11.14 7.27
CA LEU A 278 -9.54 -10.06 8.15
C LEU A 278 -10.62 -10.60 9.09
N ASP A 279 -10.42 -10.38 10.39
CA ASP A 279 -11.37 -10.71 11.43
C ASP A 279 -12.63 -9.83 11.34
N GLU A 280 -13.75 -10.34 11.84
CA GLU A 280 -15.03 -9.63 11.84
C GLU A 280 -14.98 -8.29 12.61
N SER A 281 -14.01 -8.10 13.51
CA SER A 281 -13.72 -6.82 14.17
C SER A 281 -13.55 -5.65 13.20
N PHE A 282 -12.96 -5.86 12.01
CA PHE A 282 -12.88 -4.79 11.01
C PHE A 282 -14.25 -4.34 10.52
N LEU A 283 -15.21 -5.26 10.41
CA LEU A 283 -16.58 -4.93 10.00
C LEU A 283 -17.35 -4.27 11.15
N PHE A 284 -17.19 -4.77 12.37
CA PHE A 284 -17.92 -4.22 13.52
C PHE A 284 -17.53 -2.79 13.87
N GLU A 285 -16.25 -2.45 13.67
CA GLU A 285 -15.74 -1.11 14.01
C GLU A 285 -15.78 -0.13 12.83
N MET A 286 -16.19 -0.57 11.63
CA MET A 286 -16.25 0.29 10.46
C MET A 286 -17.47 1.21 10.50
N PRO A 287 -17.28 2.54 10.38
CA PRO A 287 -18.40 3.45 10.26
C PRO A 287 -19.28 3.11 9.05
N LEU A 288 -20.59 3.25 9.22
CA LEU A 288 -21.58 2.91 8.18
C LEU A 288 -21.29 3.65 6.85
N TRP A 289 -20.88 4.91 6.92
CA TRP A 289 -20.53 5.69 5.73
C TRP A 289 -19.41 5.04 4.91
N MET A 290 -18.41 4.42 5.55
CA MET A 290 -17.30 3.76 4.87
C MET A 290 -17.76 2.44 4.23
N MET A 291 -18.64 1.69 4.92
CA MET A 291 -19.27 0.50 4.33
C MET A 291 -20.03 0.84 3.05
N LEU A 292 -20.83 1.92 3.10
CA LEU A 292 -21.60 2.41 1.95
C LEU A 292 -20.70 2.90 0.82
N GLN A 293 -19.62 3.63 1.14
CA GLN A 293 -18.61 4.04 0.16
C GLN A 293 -17.96 2.82 -0.52
N SER A 294 -17.77 1.71 0.20
CA SER A 294 -17.23 0.48 -0.40
C SER A 294 -18.17 -0.10 -1.47
N LEU A 295 -19.49 0.06 -1.31
CA LEU A 295 -20.50 -0.32 -2.30
C LEU A 295 -20.47 0.60 -3.52
N GLU A 296 -20.26 1.90 -3.31
CA GLU A 296 -20.11 2.90 -4.39
C GLU A 296 -18.96 2.54 -5.33
N ILE A 297 -17.83 2.08 -4.79
CA ILE A 297 -16.67 1.66 -5.58
C ILE A 297 -16.93 0.35 -6.33
N LYS A 298 -17.75 -0.55 -5.77
CA LYS A 298 -17.98 -1.90 -6.27
C LYS A 298 -19.17 -2.01 -7.23
N ILE A 299 -20.01 -0.98 -7.33
CA ILE A 299 -21.22 -1.09 -8.15
C ILE A 299 -20.90 -1.38 -9.61
N ASP A 300 -21.64 -2.32 -10.21
CA ASP A 300 -21.59 -2.56 -11.65
C ASP A 300 -22.34 -1.43 -12.38
N PRO A 301 -21.66 -0.59 -13.18
CA PRO A 301 -22.30 0.55 -13.83
C PRO A 301 -23.36 0.13 -14.86
N THR A 302 -23.20 -1.04 -15.51
CA THR A 302 -24.17 -1.55 -16.49
C THR A 302 -25.45 -2.01 -15.81
N MET A 303 -25.35 -2.60 -14.62
CA MET A 303 -26.51 -2.97 -13.83
C MET A 303 -27.17 -1.75 -13.18
N ALA A 304 -26.38 -0.79 -12.70
CA ALA A 304 -26.86 0.47 -12.16
C ALA A 304 -27.62 1.29 -13.22
N GLU A 305 -27.16 1.33 -14.47
CA GLU A 305 -27.86 1.98 -15.58
C GLU A 305 -29.24 1.36 -15.82
N LYS A 306 -29.34 0.02 -15.79
CA LYS A 306 -30.59 -0.72 -15.98
C LYS A 306 -31.61 -0.53 -14.86
N SER A 307 -31.20 0.01 -13.71
CA SER A 307 -32.11 0.26 -12.59
C SER A 307 -33.16 1.34 -12.88
N ASN A 308 -32.95 2.17 -13.93
CA ASN A 308 -33.79 3.33 -14.26
C ASN A 308 -33.98 4.33 -13.12
N GLY A 309 -33.04 4.37 -12.18
CA GLY A 309 -33.13 5.21 -10.99
C GLY A 309 -33.76 4.47 -9.81
N LEU A 310 -33.03 4.40 -8.69
CA LEU A 310 -33.50 3.85 -7.42
C LEU A 310 -33.09 4.79 -6.30
N SER A 311 -33.97 5.02 -5.34
CA SER A 311 -33.64 5.71 -4.09
C SER A 311 -34.16 4.91 -2.90
N LEU A 312 -33.31 4.69 -1.92
CA LEU A 312 -33.55 3.89 -0.73
C LEU A 312 -33.19 4.73 0.49
N ASN A 313 -34.08 4.78 1.48
CA ASN A 313 -33.73 5.29 2.81
C ASN A 313 -33.25 4.10 3.64
N LEU A 314 -32.04 4.20 4.18
CA LEU A 314 -31.47 3.29 5.16
C LEU A 314 -31.52 3.96 6.53
N GLU A 315 -32.17 3.32 7.49
CA GLU A 315 -32.20 3.73 8.90
C GLU A 315 -31.60 2.59 9.71
N VAL A 316 -30.50 2.88 10.42
CA VAL A 316 -29.80 1.95 11.30
C VAL A 316 -30.16 2.32 12.74
N LYS A 317 -31.01 1.51 13.36
CA LYS A 317 -31.75 1.89 14.58
C LYS A 317 -30.90 1.94 15.85
N ASP A 318 -29.87 1.12 15.91
CA ASP A 318 -28.93 1.00 17.01
C ASP A 318 -27.92 2.15 17.04
N THR A 319 -27.44 2.61 15.88
CA THR A 319 -26.55 3.78 15.78
C THR A 319 -27.31 5.10 15.56
N ASN A 320 -28.61 5.03 15.26
CA ASN A 320 -29.45 6.17 14.88
C ASN A 320 -28.91 6.93 13.64
N GLU A 321 -28.18 6.23 12.77
CA GLU A 321 -27.69 6.76 11.50
C GLU A 321 -28.75 6.61 10.41
N MET A 322 -28.88 7.64 9.57
CA MET A 322 -29.75 7.63 8.41
C MET A 322 -28.99 8.00 7.15
N PHE A 323 -29.21 7.23 6.08
CA PHE A 323 -28.63 7.49 4.76
C PHE A 323 -29.70 7.41 3.67
N ASN A 324 -29.62 8.30 2.70
CA ASN A 324 -30.31 8.16 1.42
C ASN A 324 -29.33 7.60 0.38
N ILE A 325 -29.60 6.37 -0.09
CA ILE A 325 -28.81 5.70 -1.11
C ILE A 325 -29.52 5.91 -2.45
N ILE A 326 -28.82 6.49 -3.41
CA ILE A 326 -29.35 6.81 -4.73
C ILE A 326 -28.51 6.07 -5.78
N ILE A 327 -29.18 5.28 -6.62
CA ILE A 327 -28.59 4.73 -7.85
C ILE A 327 -29.20 5.48 -9.02
N SER A 328 -28.39 6.20 -9.78
CA SER A 328 -28.84 6.94 -10.96
C SER A 328 -27.68 7.13 -11.93
N GLN A 329 -27.97 7.08 -13.23
CA GLN A 329 -26.98 7.34 -14.28
C GLN A 329 -25.71 6.49 -14.13
N ALA A 330 -25.87 5.20 -13.86
CA ALA A 330 -24.77 4.23 -13.64
C ALA A 330 -23.90 4.47 -12.40
N VAL A 331 -24.33 5.35 -11.48
CA VAL A 331 -23.60 5.71 -10.25
C VAL A 331 -24.46 5.39 -9.03
N LEU A 332 -23.83 4.94 -7.94
CA LEU A 332 -24.40 4.90 -6.60
C LEU A 332 -23.78 6.01 -5.76
N ILE A 333 -24.62 6.73 -5.02
CA ILE A 333 -24.19 7.68 -3.99
C ILE A 333 -24.96 7.41 -2.70
N SER A 334 -24.32 7.62 -1.57
CA SER A 334 -24.90 7.46 -0.24
C SER A 334 -24.75 8.78 0.50
N LEU A 335 -25.87 9.41 0.82
CA LEU A 335 -25.89 10.72 1.47
C LEU A 335 -26.34 10.57 2.92
N PRO A 336 -25.55 11.01 3.91
CA PRO A 336 -26.03 11.07 5.29
C PRO A 336 -27.22 12.03 5.36
N VAL A 337 -28.21 11.67 6.18
CA VAL A 337 -29.38 12.50 6.46
C VAL A 337 -29.22 13.03 7.86
N ASP A 338 -29.02 14.35 7.99
CA ASP A 338 -28.99 15.01 9.30
C ASP A 338 -30.34 14.79 9.99
N VAL A 339 -30.30 14.24 11.21
CA VAL A 339 -31.49 13.92 12.04
C VAL A 339 -31.75 15.00 13.07
#